data_AF-A0A965UP17-F1
#
_entry.id   AF-A0A965UP17-F1
#
_cell.length_a   1.000
_cell.length_b   1.000
_cell.length_c   1.000
_cell.angle_alpha   90.00
_cell.angle_beta   90.00
_cell.angle_gamma   90.00
#
_symmetry.space_group_name_H-M   'P 1'
#
loop_
_entity.id
_entity.type
_entity.pdbx_description
1 polymer ?
#
loop_
_entity_poly.entity_id
_entity_poly.type
_entity_poly.pdbx_seq_one_letter_code
_entity_poly.pdbx_strand_id
1 'polypeptide(L)'
;MRCLFAVLVCLAAVSAQADTTVIVRGPAVVTAQDHATIIARRGSLVHSHCNQYEGIGMGATPEAARRNCCFFGKRQIVEEGVAYSPARRMWFAVIRYR
;
A
#
# COMPACT_ATOMS: atom_id res chain seq x y z
N MET A 1 -43.82 -22.84 -38.51
CA MET A 1 -43.81 -22.74 -37.04
C MET A 1 -43.56 -24.12 -36.45
N ARG A 2 -42.29 -24.45 -36.18
CA ARG A 2 -41.85 -25.66 -35.46
C ARG A 2 -40.66 -25.25 -34.59
N CYS A 3 -40.98 -25.01 -33.33
CA CYS A 3 -40.17 -25.11 -32.12
C CYS A 3 -38.74 -24.52 -32.14
N LEU A 4 -38.63 -23.32 -31.57
CA LEU A 4 -37.46 -22.91 -30.77
C LEU A 4 -37.11 -24.00 -29.75
N PHE A 5 -35.81 -24.29 -29.55
CA PHE A 5 -35.11 -24.56 -28.27
C PHE A 5 -33.85 -25.41 -28.52
N ALA A 6 -32.67 -24.77 -28.41
CA ALA A 6 -31.36 -25.34 -28.04
C ALA A 6 -30.29 -24.26 -28.29
N VAL A 7 -30.38 -23.09 -27.65
CA VAL A 7 -29.73 -22.79 -26.36
C VAL A 7 -28.27 -23.25 -26.30
N LEU A 8 -27.40 -22.25 -26.46
CA LEU A 8 -26.10 -22.06 -25.79
C LEU A 8 -25.30 -23.32 -25.43
N VAL A 9 -24.25 -23.60 -26.21
CA VAL A 9 -22.99 -24.10 -25.64
C VAL A 9 -21.86 -23.25 -26.22
N CYS A 10 -21.77 -22.02 -25.71
CA CYS A 10 -20.53 -21.24 -25.81
C CYS A 10 -19.49 -21.96 -24.96
N LEU A 11 -18.62 -22.69 -25.65
CA LEU A 11 -17.44 -23.35 -25.11
C LEU A 11 -16.42 -22.28 -24.67
N ALA A 12 -16.73 -21.59 -23.56
CA ALA A 12 -15.78 -20.70 -22.89
C ALA A 12 -14.77 -21.57 -22.15
N ALA A 13 -13.60 -21.77 -22.76
CA ALA A 13 -12.44 -22.31 -22.09
C ALA A 13 -12.03 -21.34 -20.96
N VAL A 14 -12.50 -21.60 -19.75
CA VAL A 14 -12.00 -20.94 -18.54
C VAL A 14 -10.62 -21.52 -18.26
N SER A 15 -9.57 -20.83 -18.69
CA SER A 15 -8.22 -21.04 -18.18
C SER A 15 -8.19 -20.58 -16.72
N ALA A 16 -8.22 -21.54 -15.79
CA ALA A 16 -7.99 -21.27 -14.38
C ALA A 16 -6.53 -20.83 -14.20
N GLN A 17 -6.29 -19.52 -14.11
CA GLN A 17 -5.00 -18.99 -13.64
C GLN A 17 -4.91 -19.26 -12.15
N ALA A 18 -4.14 -20.28 -11.78
CA ALA A 18 -3.74 -20.51 -10.40
C ALA A 18 -2.78 -19.39 -9.97
N ASP A 19 -3.32 -18.37 -9.32
CA ASP A 19 -2.54 -17.31 -8.68
C ASP A 19 -1.79 -17.90 -7.48
N THR A 20 -0.52 -18.24 -7.69
CA THR A 20 0.33 -18.82 -6.65
C THR A 20 0.84 -17.69 -5.76
N THR A 21 0.22 -17.53 -4.59
CA THR A 21 0.68 -16.55 -3.61
C THR A 21 1.94 -17.06 -2.91
N VAL A 22 3.11 -16.58 -3.34
CA VAL A 22 4.38 -16.84 -2.66
C VAL A 22 4.45 -15.96 -1.40
N ILE A 23 4.21 -16.55 -0.23
CA ILE A 23 4.42 -15.86 1.06
C ILE A 23 5.92 -15.90 1.38
N VAL A 24 6.65 -14.86 0.97
CA VAL A 24 8.06 -14.67 1.37
C VAL A 24 8.11 -14.34 2.86
N ARG A 25 8.47 -15.31 3.70
CA ARG A 25 8.75 -15.12 5.14
C ARG A 25 10.23 -14.77 5.38
N GLY A 26 10.72 -13.73 4.70
CA GLY A 26 11.98 -13.07 5.06
C GLY A 26 11.70 -11.83 5.92
N PRO A 27 12.70 -11.23 6.57
CA PRO A 27 12.58 -9.84 7.02
C PRO A 27 12.36 -9.01 5.76
N ALA A 28 11.09 -8.74 5.43
CA ALA A 28 10.77 -7.90 4.29
C ALA A 28 11.46 -6.56 4.56
N VAL A 29 12.46 -6.22 3.76
CA VAL A 29 12.91 -4.83 3.65
C VAL A 29 11.76 -4.10 2.98
N VAL A 30 10.73 -3.81 3.76
CA VAL A 30 9.58 -3.01 3.33
C VAL A 30 10.19 -1.67 2.96
N THR A 31 9.99 -1.14 1.76
CA THR A 31 10.44 0.23 1.44
C THR A 31 9.61 1.24 2.24
N ALA A 32 10.06 2.49 2.35
CA ALA A 32 9.23 3.53 2.96
C ALA A 32 7.89 3.69 2.21
N GLN A 33 7.89 3.50 0.89
CA GLN A 33 6.69 3.54 0.05
C GLN A 33 5.75 2.35 0.30
N ASP A 34 6.28 1.14 0.42
CA ASP A 34 5.47 -0.03 0.78
C ASP A 34 4.86 0.15 2.16
N HIS A 35 5.63 0.69 3.10
CA HIS A 35 5.14 0.93 4.45
C HIS A 35 4.02 1.98 4.46
N ALA A 36 4.20 3.10 3.76
CA ALA A 36 3.17 4.12 3.57
C ALA A 36 1.88 3.51 2.99
N THR A 37 2.02 2.63 1.99
CA THR A 37 0.89 1.93 1.36
C THR A 37 0.17 1.00 2.34
N ILE A 38 0.93 0.24 3.15
CA ILE A 38 0.39 -0.67 4.16
C ILE A 38 -0.40 0.11 5.22
N ILE A 39 0.18 1.17 5.79
CA ILE A 39 -0.50 1.96 6.82
C ILE A 39 -1.68 2.76 6.27
N ALA A 40 -1.61 3.24 5.03
CA ALA A 40 -2.73 3.91 4.37
C ALA A 40 -3.90 2.96 4.13
N ARG A 41 -3.62 1.72 3.70
CA ARG A 41 -4.65 0.67 3.56
C ARG A 41 -5.28 0.30 4.90
N ARG A 42 -4.47 0.20 5.97
CA ARG A 42 -4.96 -0.12 7.33
C ARG A 42 -5.68 1.05 7.99
N GLY A 43 -5.32 2.29 7.63
CA GLY A 43 -5.77 3.49 8.32
C GLY A 43 -5.26 3.61 9.75
N SER A 44 -4.15 2.95 10.08
CA SER A 44 -3.53 2.98 11.41
C SER A 44 -2.03 3.23 11.31
N LEU A 45 -1.51 4.04 12.23
CA LEU A 45 -0.09 4.34 12.33
C LEU A 45 0.60 3.21 13.09
N VAL A 46 1.57 2.56 12.45
CA VAL A 46 2.41 1.54 13.07
C VAL A 46 3.82 1.70 12.52
N HIS A 47 4.82 1.47 13.36
CA HIS A 47 6.22 1.51 12.94
C HIS A 47 6.65 0.22 12.23
N SER A 48 7.50 0.32 11.21
CA SER A 48 7.95 -0.85 10.44
C SER A 48 9.05 -1.65 11.14
N HIS A 49 9.57 -1.16 12.27
CA HIS A 49 10.75 -1.71 12.95
C HIS A 49 11.97 -1.86 12.01
N CYS A 50 12.20 -0.89 11.11
CA CYS A 50 13.26 -0.93 10.09
C CYS A 50 14.70 -0.69 10.62
N ASN A 51 14.93 -0.74 11.93
CA ASN A 51 16.21 -0.41 12.57
C ASN A 51 16.80 0.97 12.19
N GLN A 52 15.94 1.89 11.74
CA GLN A 52 16.28 3.28 11.41
C GLN A 52 15.33 4.22 12.15
N TYR A 53 15.69 5.50 12.22
CA TYR A 53 14.75 6.52 12.67
C TYR A 53 13.62 6.64 11.63
N GLU A 54 12.38 6.44 12.08
CA GLU A 54 11.19 6.50 11.24
C GLU A 54 10.26 7.60 11.74
N GLY A 55 9.78 8.43 10.81
CA GLY A 55 8.72 9.40 11.06
C GLY A 55 7.52 9.08 10.21
N ILE A 56 6.35 9.04 10.83
CA ILE A 56 5.08 8.81 10.16
C ILE A 56 4.20 10.05 10.34
N GLY A 57 3.61 10.52 9.26
CA GLY A 57 2.77 11.71 9.26
C GLY A 57 1.48 11.47 8.49
N MET A 58 0.44 12.26 8.80
CA MET A 58 -0.82 12.28 8.08
C MET A 58 -1.20 13.70 7.72
N GLY A 59 -1.91 13.91 6.62
CA GLY A 59 -2.34 15.23 6.21
C GLY A 59 -3.38 15.25 5.10
N ALA A 60 -4.03 16.40 4.92
CA ALA A 60 -5.00 16.60 3.83
C ALA A 60 -4.34 16.60 2.44
N THR A 61 -3.03 16.88 2.36
CA THR A 61 -2.22 16.81 1.13
C THR A 61 -0.98 15.93 1.35
N PRO A 62 -0.35 15.43 0.27
CA PRO A 62 0.91 14.69 0.35
C PRO A 62 1.99 15.46 1.12
N GLU A 63 2.15 16.75 0.84
CA GLU A 63 3.17 17.62 1.44
C GLU A 63 2.87 17.88 2.91
N ALA A 64 1.60 18.06 3.28
CA ALA A 64 1.20 18.19 4.67
C ALA A 64 1.52 16.90 5.44
N ALA A 65 1.24 15.73 4.87
CA ALA A 65 1.59 14.45 5.50
C ALA A 65 3.10 14.33 5.74
N ARG A 66 3.93 14.70 4.75
CA ARG A 66 5.40 14.71 4.88
C ARG A 66 5.88 15.67 5.96
N ARG A 67 5.38 16.91 5.97
CA ARG A 67 5.75 17.92 6.97
C ARG A 67 5.36 17.52 8.39
N ASN A 68 4.32 16.70 8.53
CA ASN A 68 3.85 16.21 9.83
C ASN A 68 4.66 15.02 10.37
N CYS A 69 5.63 14.48 9.63
CA CYS A 69 6.53 13.44 10.15
C CYS A 69 7.44 13.99 11.27
N CYS A 70 7.64 13.22 12.34
CA CYS A 70 8.31 13.64 13.59
C CYS A 70 9.64 14.39 13.43
N PHE A 71 10.47 13.96 12.47
CA PHE A 71 11.83 14.47 12.24
C PHE A 71 11.96 15.27 10.94
N PHE A 72 10.85 15.64 10.31
CA PHE A 72 10.88 16.42 9.08
C PHE A 72 11.62 17.75 9.31
N GLY A 73 12.62 18.04 8.49
CA GLY A 73 13.50 19.22 8.62
C GLY A 73 14.51 19.17 9.77
N LYS A 74 14.52 18.10 10.58
CA LYS A 74 15.44 17.93 11.72
C LYS A 74 16.55 16.90 11.47
N ARG A 75 16.27 15.92 10.61
CA ARG A 75 17.20 14.85 10.23
C ARG A 75 17.28 14.73 8.72
N GLN A 76 18.34 14.08 8.24
CA GLN A 76 18.47 13.85 6.82
C GLN A 76 17.60 12.67 6.37
N ILE A 77 16.79 12.95 5.36
CA ILE A 77 15.94 11.96 4.68
C ILE A 77 16.83 10.98 3.91
N VAL A 78 16.60 9.69 4.15
CA VAL A 78 17.23 8.57 3.44
C VAL A 78 16.26 7.98 2.43
N GLU A 79 15.01 7.82 2.84
CA GLU A 79 13.95 7.23 2.04
C GLU A 79 12.61 7.83 2.45
N GLU A 80 11.69 7.93 1.50
CA GLU A 80 10.36 8.44 1.77
C GLU A 80 9.31 7.73 0.94
N GLY A 81 8.10 7.67 1.49
CA GLY A 81 6.94 7.12 0.84
C GLY A 81 5.70 7.91 1.22
N VAL A 82 4.79 8.07 0.27
CA VAL A 82 3.50 8.74 0.51
C VAL A 82 2.39 7.93 -0.15
N ALA A 83 1.29 7.73 0.56
CA ALA A 83 0.13 7.00 0.05
C ALA A 83 -1.18 7.63 0.54
N TYR A 84 -2.18 7.68 -0.34
CA TYR A 84 -3.53 8.10 0.05
C TYR A 84 -4.27 6.93 0.72
N SER A 85 -4.98 7.22 1.81
CA SER A 85 -5.86 6.27 2.48
C SER A 85 -7.32 6.54 2.10
N PRO A 86 -8.00 5.64 1.36
CA PRO A 86 -9.44 5.73 1.16
C PRO A 86 -10.22 5.61 2.47
N ALA A 87 -9.73 4.78 3.41
CA ALA A 87 -10.38 4.52 4.69
C ALA A 87 -10.39 5.75 5.62
N ARG A 88 -9.31 6.55 5.61
CA ARG A 88 -9.18 7.76 6.43
C ARG A 88 -9.38 9.06 5.65
N ARG A 89 -9.50 8.98 4.33
CA ARG A 89 -9.62 10.12 3.39
C ARG A 89 -8.52 11.17 3.58
N MET A 90 -7.28 10.70 3.81
CA MET A 90 -6.11 11.54 4.03
C MET A 90 -4.85 10.85 3.52
N TRP A 91 -3.80 11.63 3.34
CA TRP A 91 -2.49 11.17 2.93
C TRP A 91 -1.68 10.73 4.14
N PHE A 92 -0.96 9.62 3.98
CA PHE A 92 0.00 9.09 4.93
C PHE A 92 1.40 9.22 4.33
N ALA A 93 2.37 9.66 5.12
CA ALA A 93 3.76 9.70 4.75
C ALA A 93 4.59 8.88 5.74
N VAL A 94 5.58 8.15 5.22
CA VAL A 94 6.61 7.47 5.99
C VAL A 94 7.95 7.99 5.50
N ILE A 95 8.81 8.42 6.42
CA ILE A 95 10.14 8.90 6.11
C ILE A 95 11.15 8.20 7.00
N ARG A 96 12.23 7.70 6.40
CA ARG A 96 13.39 7.13 7.07
C ARG A 96 14.51 8.15 7.12
N TYR A 97 15.16 8.21 8.27
CA TYR A 97 16.19 9.20 8.54
C TYR A 97 17.50 8.54 8.95
N ARG A 98 18.60 9.22 8.62
CA ARG A 98 19.91 9.00 9.24
C ARG A 98 20.13 9.95 10.40
#